data_AF-A0A6G6Z2H7-F1
#
_entry.id   AF-A0A6G6Z2H7-F1
#
_cell.length_a   1.000
_cell.length_b   1.000
_cell.length_c   1.000
_cell.angle_alpha   90.00
_cell.angle_beta   90.00
_cell.angle_gamma   90.00
#
_symmetry.space_group_name_H-M   'P 1'
#
loop_
_entity.id
_entity.type
_entity.pdbx_description
1 polymer ?
#
loop_
_entity_poly.entity_id
_entity_poly.type
_entity_poly.pdbx_seq_one_letter_code
_entity_poly.pdbx_strand_id
1 'polypeptide(L)'
;MAIRSSAAAPATALSLGLLLALPVATGPGAGLPLASAVIGGLVSPAIAEPVALTSGQSAARETYDNAVKNFVSILRQRRAQIDSRQPLPNLPGQALYLARVEMMSAYKDLTDALPSRIGRPNRFGIPPAYFDADNEPLLDEYRALFDVMEAPPASAQGSDTPFKDVVDLATAIARGRGLDAANAATAGRISLGLFFAETNGKQNAGNARSNTYKGSLQTGPSEDRNGQRKWAAIKGSIAVLDPALSRRDDREEARAGNLDHRFNHWTAVRDALMNAHADIFPQVPAIAKALPDPIDQMKLFELIQIIPTPTRAALQSGNLVGHRISDPRIMGYLRNNSIFAFGRVDRARTSATFREILDAMWLFNAKFEQALAKSRGIEAGKQG
;
A
#
# COMPACT_ATOMS: atom_id res chain seq x y z
N MET A 1 8.68 -6.55 -12.97
CA MET A 1 9.65 -7.52 -12.39
C MET A 1 8.84 -8.47 -11.54
N ALA A 2 8.59 -9.70 -12.04
CA ALA A 2 7.85 -10.72 -11.30
C ALA A 2 8.79 -11.34 -10.26
N ILE A 3 8.28 -11.65 -9.07
CA ILE A 3 9.00 -12.45 -8.08
C ILE A 3 9.28 -13.80 -8.74
N ARG A 4 10.53 -14.03 -9.14
CA ARG A 4 10.99 -15.35 -9.56
C ARG A 4 11.20 -16.16 -8.29
N SER A 5 10.38 -17.18 -8.11
CA SER A 5 10.63 -18.28 -7.18
C SER A 5 11.92 -18.99 -7.61
N SER A 6 12.95 -18.92 -6.78
CA SER A 6 14.12 -19.79 -6.90
C SER A 6 13.74 -21.20 -6.47
N ALA A 7 13.93 -22.16 -7.38
CA ALA A 7 13.75 -23.59 -7.15
C ALA A 7 15.08 -24.35 -7.26
N ALA A 8 15.08 -25.56 -6.67
CA ALA A 8 15.97 -26.73 -6.84
C ALA A 8 17.32 -26.73 -6.07
N ALA A 9 17.86 -27.82 -5.49
CA ALA A 9 17.54 -29.28 -5.35
C ALA A 9 18.71 -29.93 -4.52
N PRO A 10 19.00 -31.25 -4.52
CA PRO A 10 18.23 -32.50 -4.26
C PRO A 10 18.88 -33.41 -3.16
N ALA A 11 18.20 -34.51 -2.74
CA ALA A 11 18.84 -35.81 -2.45
C ALA A 11 17.80 -36.95 -2.24
N THR A 12 17.89 -37.96 -3.11
CA THR A 12 17.44 -39.37 -3.00
C THR A 12 18.18 -40.10 -1.85
N ALA A 13 17.86 -41.27 -1.29
CA ALA A 13 17.05 -42.45 -1.66
C ALA A 13 16.94 -43.44 -0.45
N LEU A 14 15.96 -44.37 -0.49
CA LEU A 14 15.90 -45.74 0.12
C LEU A 14 15.98 -45.88 1.67
N SER A 15 15.28 -46.77 2.39
CA SER A 15 14.84 -48.16 2.11
C SER A 15 13.76 -48.72 3.08
N LEU A 16 12.94 -49.61 2.51
CA LEU A 16 12.18 -50.81 2.98
C LEU A 16 12.33 -51.40 4.42
N GLY A 17 11.22 -51.97 4.94
CA GLY A 17 11.15 -53.04 5.97
C GLY A 17 10.01 -52.81 7.00
N LEU A 18 8.78 -53.31 6.88
CA LEU A 18 8.23 -54.69 6.95
C LEU A 18 8.24 -55.37 8.36
N LEU A 19 7.04 -55.40 8.97
CA LEU A 19 6.40 -56.44 9.83
C LEU A 19 6.90 -56.81 11.24
N LEU A 20 5.90 -57.30 12.00
CA LEU A 20 5.89 -58.08 13.28
C LEU A 20 5.75 -57.22 14.56
N ALA A 21 4.95 -57.56 15.57
CA ALA A 21 3.86 -58.51 15.79
C ALA A 21 3.21 -58.15 17.14
N LEU A 22 1.92 -58.44 17.32
CA LEU A 22 1.26 -58.52 18.64
C LEU A 22 1.80 -59.72 19.44
N PRO A 23 1.59 -59.74 20.77
CA PRO A 23 0.62 -60.73 21.24
C PRO A 23 -0.35 -60.24 22.34
N VAL A 24 -1.47 -60.94 22.33
CA VAL A 24 -2.63 -61.02 23.24
C VAL A 24 -2.27 -61.74 24.55
N ALA A 25 -2.93 -61.37 25.67
CA ALA A 25 -3.44 -62.31 26.72
C ALA A 25 -4.29 -61.55 27.77
N THR A 26 -5.63 -61.69 27.75
CA THR A 26 -6.51 -62.45 28.68
C THR A 26 -6.80 -61.81 30.07
N GLY A 27 -8.08 -61.51 30.34
CA GLY A 27 -8.65 -61.06 31.64
C GLY A 27 -8.78 -62.18 32.70
N PRO A 28 -9.78 -62.21 33.63
CA PRO A 28 -10.88 -61.27 33.96
C PRO A 28 -11.03 -60.98 35.49
N GLY A 29 -11.98 -60.12 35.90
CA GLY A 29 -12.49 -60.12 37.30
C GLY A 29 -13.09 -58.81 37.80
N ALA A 30 -14.40 -58.82 38.07
CA ALA A 30 -15.17 -57.71 38.64
C ALA A 30 -15.05 -57.64 40.18
N GLY A 31 -15.12 -56.43 40.75
CA GLY A 31 -15.31 -56.21 42.19
C GLY A 31 -14.92 -54.81 42.68
N LEU A 32 -15.92 -53.95 42.90
CA LEU A 32 -15.89 -52.84 43.89
C LEU A 32 -16.51 -53.40 45.20
N PRO A 33 -16.20 -52.90 46.43
CA PRO A 33 -16.20 -51.46 46.77
C PRO A 33 -15.25 -50.95 47.90
N LEU A 34 -15.17 -49.61 47.99
CA LEU A 34 -14.97 -48.71 49.15
C LEU A 34 -13.77 -48.88 50.11
N ALA A 35 -12.87 -47.89 50.15
CA ALA A 35 -12.33 -47.31 51.39
C ALA A 35 -11.68 -45.93 51.14
N SER A 36 -12.07 -44.95 51.95
CA SER A 36 -11.49 -43.61 52.04
C SER A 36 -10.01 -43.64 52.43
N ALA A 37 -9.18 -42.90 51.69
CA ALA A 37 -7.91 -42.40 52.20
C ALA A 37 -7.66 -41.01 51.61
N VAL A 38 -7.94 -39.99 52.41
CA VAL A 38 -7.43 -38.63 52.21
C VAL A 38 -5.94 -38.70 52.46
N ILE A 39 -5.15 -38.78 51.39
CA ILE A 39 -3.70 -38.51 51.44
C ILE A 39 -3.51 -37.19 50.72
N GLY A 40 -3.19 -36.16 51.51
CA GLY A 40 -2.77 -34.85 51.02
C GLY A 40 -1.48 -34.99 50.22
N GLY A 41 -1.63 -35.25 48.92
CA GLY A 41 -0.57 -35.07 47.95
C GLY A 41 -0.41 -33.59 47.67
N LEU A 42 0.71 -33.02 48.11
CA LEU A 42 1.24 -31.77 47.55
C LEU A 42 1.40 -31.99 46.04
N VAL A 43 0.40 -31.57 45.27
CA VAL A 43 0.48 -31.52 43.81
C VAL A 43 1.49 -30.42 43.50
N SER A 44 2.74 -30.82 43.26
CA SER A 44 3.72 -29.94 42.64
C SER A 44 3.09 -29.43 41.35
N PRO A 45 3.07 -28.11 41.07
CA PRO A 45 2.63 -27.64 39.77
C PRO A 45 3.58 -28.27 38.76
N ALA A 46 3.05 -29.19 37.95
CA ALA A 46 3.74 -29.64 36.77
C ALA A 46 3.95 -28.39 35.92
N ILE A 47 5.18 -27.87 35.92
CA ILE A 47 5.63 -26.92 34.92
C ILE A 47 5.52 -27.71 33.62
N ALA A 48 4.40 -27.54 32.91
CA ALA A 48 4.22 -28.13 31.60
C ALA A 48 5.41 -27.69 30.77
N GLU A 49 6.19 -28.66 30.27
CA GLU A 49 7.25 -28.37 29.32
C GLU A 49 6.66 -27.55 28.17
N PRO A 50 7.37 -26.53 27.65
CA PRO A 50 6.89 -25.78 26.51
C PRO A 50 6.56 -26.78 25.39
N VAL A 51 5.28 -26.81 24.97
CA VAL A 51 4.86 -27.67 23.87
C VAL A 51 5.80 -27.43 22.70
N ALA A 52 6.56 -28.46 22.32
CA ALA A 52 7.51 -28.36 21.23
C ALA A 52 6.76 -27.89 19.97
N LEU A 53 7.28 -26.86 19.31
CA LEU A 53 6.68 -26.35 18.09
C LEU A 53 6.67 -27.44 17.02
N THR A 54 5.58 -27.49 16.25
CA THR A 54 5.55 -28.33 15.05
C THR A 54 6.62 -27.88 14.05
N SER A 55 6.97 -28.75 13.10
CA SER A 55 7.90 -28.40 12.01
C SER A 55 7.43 -27.18 11.21
N GLY A 56 6.12 -27.09 10.93
CA GLY A 56 5.52 -25.95 10.23
C GLY A 56 5.61 -24.63 11.01
N GLN A 57 5.36 -24.66 12.33
CA GLN A 57 5.51 -23.49 13.19
C GLN A 57 6.97 -23.05 13.32
N SER A 58 7.89 -24.01 13.43
CA SER A 58 9.33 -23.74 13.50
C SER A 58 9.84 -23.09 12.20
N ALA A 59 9.43 -23.62 11.04
CA ALA A 59 9.78 -23.04 9.74
C ALA A 59 9.19 -21.64 9.53
N ALA A 60 7.95 -21.40 9.96
CA ALA A 60 7.33 -20.08 9.87
C ALA A 60 8.06 -19.06 10.75
N ARG A 61 8.48 -19.47 11.96
CA ARG A 61 9.29 -18.63 12.86
C ARG A 61 10.64 -18.30 12.25
N GLU A 62 11.35 -19.31 11.73
CA GLU A 62 12.65 -19.10 11.08
C GLU A 62 12.54 -18.17 9.87
N THR A 63 11.50 -18.33 9.05
CA THR A 63 11.23 -17.46 7.90
C THR A 63 11.05 -16.01 8.34
N TYR A 64 10.27 -15.77 9.40
CA TYR A 64 10.08 -14.43 9.96
C TYR A 64 11.39 -13.84 10.52
N ASP A 65 12.13 -14.60 11.32
CA ASP A 65 13.40 -14.16 11.89
C ASP A 65 14.41 -13.79 10.79
N ASN A 66 14.45 -14.55 9.70
CA ASN A 66 15.29 -14.26 8.54
C ASN A 66 14.82 -13.01 7.78
N ALA A 67 13.50 -12.82 7.60
CA ALA A 67 12.96 -11.63 6.96
C ALA A 67 13.26 -10.35 7.74
N VAL A 68 13.18 -10.38 9.08
CA VAL A 68 13.58 -9.25 9.95
C VAL A 68 15.07 -8.95 9.79
N LYS A 69 15.94 -9.97 9.86
CA LYS A 69 17.40 -9.81 9.67
C LYS A 69 17.72 -9.19 8.31
N ASN A 70 17.06 -9.66 7.25
CA ASN A 70 17.24 -9.14 5.90
C ASN A 70 16.82 -7.66 5.81
N PHE A 71 15.67 -7.30 6.39
CA PHE A 71 15.21 -5.92 6.41
C PHE A 71 16.17 -4.99 7.15
N VAL A 72 16.65 -5.39 8.33
CA VAL A 72 17.67 -4.65 9.09
C VAL A 72 18.96 -4.48 8.28
N SER A 73 19.42 -5.52 7.59
CA SER A 73 20.61 -5.46 6.74
C SER A 73 20.47 -4.41 5.62
N ILE A 74 19.34 -4.43 4.90
CA ILE A 74 19.08 -3.51 3.80
C ILE A 74 18.90 -2.06 4.30
N LEU A 75 18.26 -1.87 5.46
CA LEU A 75 18.17 -0.55 6.13
C LEU A 75 19.56 0.01 6.39
N ARG A 76 20.42 -0.76 7.06
CA ARG A 76 21.80 -0.36 7.37
C ARG A 76 22.61 -0.07 6.11
N GLN A 77 22.48 -0.89 5.08
CA GLN A 77 23.16 -0.67 3.80
C GLN A 77 22.75 0.66 3.17
N ARG A 78 21.43 0.93 3.07
CA ARG A 78 20.94 2.17 2.49
C ARG A 78 21.34 3.39 3.33
N ARG A 79 21.26 3.28 4.67
CA ARG A 79 21.71 4.31 5.60
C ARG A 79 23.17 4.66 5.38
N ALA A 80 24.06 3.66 5.40
CA ALA A 80 25.49 3.86 5.19
C ALA A 80 25.81 4.52 3.84
N GLN A 81 25.11 4.13 2.77
CA GLN A 81 25.26 4.75 1.45
C GLN A 81 24.85 6.24 1.46
N ILE A 82 23.73 6.56 2.11
CA ILE A 82 23.24 7.95 2.25
C ILE A 82 24.20 8.79 3.10
N ASP A 83 24.58 8.30 4.28
CA ASP A 83 25.42 9.03 5.22
C ASP A 83 26.81 9.30 4.63
N SER A 84 27.34 8.34 3.85
CA SER A 84 28.62 8.46 3.16
C SER A 84 28.55 9.18 1.82
N ARG A 85 27.36 9.70 1.42
CA ARG A 85 27.10 10.33 0.12
C ARG A 85 27.55 9.49 -1.08
N GLN A 86 27.49 8.17 -0.94
CA GLN A 86 27.78 7.26 -2.04
C GLN A 86 26.66 7.31 -3.07
N PRO A 87 26.97 7.03 -4.36
CA PRO A 87 25.94 6.87 -5.38
C PRO A 87 24.91 5.81 -4.95
N LEU A 88 23.63 6.18 -4.99
CA LEU A 88 22.53 5.24 -4.75
C LEU A 88 22.27 4.42 -6.02
N PRO A 89 21.77 3.17 -5.92
CA PRO A 89 21.40 2.40 -7.09
C PRO A 89 20.18 3.03 -7.76
N ASN A 90 19.93 2.65 -9.02
CA ASN A 90 18.91 3.22 -9.88
C ASN A 90 17.49 3.27 -9.28
N LEU A 91 17.13 2.32 -8.41
CA LEU A 91 15.85 2.24 -7.70
C LEU A 91 16.10 2.15 -6.19
N PRO A 92 16.50 3.25 -5.54
CA PRO A 92 17.13 3.18 -4.24
C PRO A 92 16.19 2.73 -3.11
N GLY A 93 14.88 2.97 -3.26
CA GLY A 93 13.86 2.54 -2.32
C GLY A 93 13.27 1.15 -2.60
N GLN A 94 13.54 0.55 -3.76
CA GLN A 94 12.86 -0.69 -4.15
C GLN A 94 13.22 -1.87 -3.25
N ALA A 95 14.51 -2.06 -2.95
CA ALA A 95 14.96 -3.14 -2.05
C ALA A 95 14.37 -2.99 -0.65
N LEU A 96 14.36 -1.76 -0.12
CA LEU A 96 13.74 -1.44 1.17
C LEU A 96 12.25 -1.76 1.19
N TYR A 97 11.53 -1.35 0.14
CA TYR A 97 10.09 -1.62 0.03
C TYR A 97 9.80 -3.11 0.01
N LEU A 98 10.54 -3.89 -0.79
CA LEU A 98 10.34 -5.33 -0.89
C LEU A 98 10.66 -6.03 0.43
N ALA A 99 11.76 -5.67 1.09
CA ALA A 99 12.13 -6.26 2.38
C ALA A 99 11.10 -5.95 3.48
N ARG A 100 10.53 -4.73 3.50
CA ARG A 100 9.42 -4.38 4.40
C ARG A 100 8.19 -5.26 4.14
N VAL A 101 7.81 -5.42 2.88
CA VAL A 101 6.66 -6.26 2.50
C VAL A 101 6.91 -7.72 2.87
N GLU A 102 8.12 -8.23 2.64
CA GLU A 102 8.53 -9.59 2.99
C GLU A 102 8.45 -9.82 4.51
N MET A 103 8.98 -8.90 5.33
CA MET A 103 8.90 -8.99 6.79
C MET A 103 7.45 -9.07 7.28
N MET A 104 6.58 -8.17 6.82
CA MET A 104 5.15 -8.18 7.19
C MET A 104 4.45 -9.46 6.71
N SER A 105 4.79 -9.91 5.51
CA SER A 105 4.26 -11.13 4.91
C SER A 105 4.68 -12.38 5.69
N ALA A 106 5.94 -12.47 6.11
CA ALA A 106 6.46 -13.57 6.91
C ALA A 106 5.88 -13.57 8.32
N TYR A 107 5.63 -12.39 8.91
CA TYR A 107 4.95 -12.29 10.19
C TYR A 107 3.48 -12.75 10.10
N LYS A 108 2.79 -12.42 9.00
CA LYS A 108 1.43 -12.95 8.76
C LYS A 108 1.43 -14.47 8.61
N ASP A 109 2.40 -15.05 7.91
CA ASP A 109 2.58 -16.49 7.83
C ASP A 109 2.86 -17.12 9.22
N LEU A 110 3.67 -16.45 10.06
CA LEU A 110 3.95 -16.90 11.44
C LEU A 110 2.69 -16.87 12.31
N THR A 111 1.93 -15.79 12.29
CA THR A 111 0.72 -15.65 13.11
C THR A 111 -0.41 -16.56 12.64
N ASP A 112 -0.45 -16.94 11.35
CA ASP A 112 -1.34 -17.98 10.85
C ASP A 112 -0.98 -19.38 11.38
N ALA A 113 0.32 -19.70 11.44
CA ALA A 113 0.79 -21.00 11.96
C ALA A 113 0.79 -21.06 13.50
N LEU A 114 0.98 -19.92 14.16
CA LEU A 114 1.10 -19.80 15.61
C LEU A 114 0.38 -18.54 16.10
N PRO A 115 -0.96 -18.58 16.26
CA PRO A 115 -1.76 -17.41 16.65
C PRO A 115 -1.35 -16.77 17.99
N SER A 116 -0.71 -17.53 18.89
CA SER A 116 -0.14 -16.98 20.13
C SER A 116 1.00 -15.96 19.91
N ARG A 117 1.50 -15.82 18.68
CA ARG A 117 2.48 -14.79 18.30
C ARG A 117 1.84 -13.47 17.86
N ILE A 118 0.52 -13.39 17.75
CA ILE A 118 -0.18 -12.13 17.47
C ILE A 118 0.13 -11.16 18.62
N GLY A 119 0.78 -10.05 18.26
CA GLY A 119 1.29 -9.08 19.23
C GLY A 119 0.27 -8.05 19.69
N ARG A 120 0.80 -6.99 20.32
CA ARG A 120 0.03 -5.79 20.71
C ARG A 120 -0.32 -4.92 19.50
N PRO A 121 -1.32 -4.02 19.63
CA PRO A 121 -1.50 -2.92 18.69
C PRO A 121 -0.25 -2.05 18.53
N ASN A 122 -0.06 -1.52 17.31
CA ASN A 122 1.02 -0.60 16.95
C ASN A 122 0.44 0.79 16.60
N ARG A 123 1.29 1.81 16.65
CA ARG A 123 0.94 3.20 16.36
C ARG A 123 0.60 3.49 14.90
N PHE A 124 0.88 2.56 13.98
CA PHE A 124 0.54 2.69 12.57
C PHE A 124 -0.87 2.17 12.24
N GLY A 125 -1.57 1.58 13.21
CA GLY A 125 -2.90 1.01 13.00
C GLY A 125 -2.89 -0.23 12.11
N ILE A 126 -1.73 -0.84 11.86
CA ILE A 126 -1.64 -2.10 11.12
C ILE A 126 -2.22 -3.22 12.01
N PRO A 127 -3.09 -4.11 11.50
CA PRO A 127 -3.66 -5.15 12.37
C PRO A 127 -2.55 -6.04 12.99
N PRO A 128 -2.62 -6.39 14.29
CA PRO A 128 -1.53 -7.09 14.99
C PRO A 128 -1.15 -8.46 14.46
N ALA A 129 -1.96 -9.07 13.59
CA ALA A 129 -1.59 -10.30 12.88
C ALA A 129 -0.63 -10.05 11.70
N TYR A 130 -0.49 -8.80 11.23
CA TYR A 130 0.27 -8.43 10.04
C TYR A 130 1.57 -7.69 10.35
N PHE A 131 1.71 -7.18 11.58
CA PHE A 131 2.90 -6.46 11.99
C PHE A 131 3.18 -6.61 13.48
N ASP A 132 4.41 -7.00 13.77
CA ASP A 132 4.94 -7.05 15.13
C ASP A 132 5.33 -5.65 15.59
N ALA A 133 4.68 -5.19 16.66
CA ALA A 133 4.87 -3.83 17.15
C ALA A 133 6.29 -3.57 17.70
N ASP A 134 7.09 -4.61 17.97
CA ASP A 134 8.49 -4.44 18.37
C ASP A 134 9.38 -3.96 17.21
N ASN A 135 8.91 -4.09 15.97
CA ASN A 135 9.59 -3.59 14.77
C ASN A 135 9.19 -2.16 14.38
N GLU A 136 8.42 -1.43 15.20
CA GLU A 136 8.07 -0.03 14.95
C GLU A 136 9.28 0.86 14.58
N PRO A 137 10.45 0.75 15.28
CA PRO A 137 11.64 1.53 14.92
C PRO A 137 12.18 1.24 13.50
N LEU A 138 11.98 0.04 12.98
CA LEU A 138 12.42 -0.30 11.61
C LEU A 138 11.56 0.42 10.56
N LEU A 139 10.26 0.62 10.84
CA LEU A 139 9.38 1.41 9.97
C LEU A 139 9.68 2.91 10.05
N ASP A 140 10.10 3.42 11.21
CA ASP A 140 10.63 4.78 11.33
C ASP A 140 11.87 4.97 10.47
N GLU A 141 12.86 4.09 10.60
CA GLU A 141 14.08 4.19 9.82
C GLU A 141 13.78 4.07 8.32
N TYR A 142 12.92 3.13 7.93
CA TYR A 142 12.44 2.99 6.56
C TYR A 142 11.88 4.32 6.04
N ARG A 143 10.99 4.98 6.79
CA ARG A 143 10.40 6.24 6.35
C ARG A 143 11.44 7.36 6.30
N ALA A 144 12.35 7.44 7.27
CA ALA A 144 13.42 8.43 7.29
C ALA A 144 14.37 8.29 6.09
N LEU A 145 14.67 7.07 5.65
CA LEU A 145 15.47 6.84 4.44
C LEU A 145 14.70 7.26 3.17
N PHE A 146 13.41 6.94 3.09
CA PHE A 146 12.57 7.39 1.99
C PHE A 146 12.42 8.91 1.94
N ASP A 147 12.39 9.60 3.08
CA ASP A 147 12.39 11.07 3.14
C ASP A 147 13.58 11.68 2.41
N VAL A 148 14.75 11.04 2.47
CA VAL A 148 15.95 11.49 1.74
C VAL A 148 15.87 11.12 0.26
N MET A 149 15.48 9.89 -0.06
CA MET A 149 15.45 9.40 -1.45
C MET A 149 14.34 10.03 -2.30
N GLU A 150 13.26 10.47 -1.69
CA GLU A 150 12.11 11.12 -2.34
C GLU A 150 12.20 12.64 -2.27
N ALA A 151 13.25 13.19 -1.65
CA ALA A 151 13.42 14.62 -1.50
C ALA A 151 13.44 15.32 -2.86
N PRO A 152 12.67 16.41 -3.03
CA PRO A 152 12.78 17.23 -4.23
C PRO A 152 14.17 17.87 -4.33
N PRO A 153 14.59 18.31 -5.53
CA PRO A 153 15.78 19.13 -5.67
C PRO A 153 15.64 20.42 -4.85
N ALA A 154 16.76 20.98 -4.38
CA ALA A 154 16.76 22.18 -3.54
C ALA A 154 16.12 23.41 -4.21
N SER A 155 16.10 23.45 -5.54
CA SER A 155 15.46 24.51 -6.33
C SER A 155 13.95 24.31 -6.53
N ALA A 156 13.36 23.25 -5.97
CA ALA A 156 11.93 23.02 -6.10
C ALA A 156 11.12 24.10 -5.38
N GLN A 157 10.07 24.53 -6.05
CA GLN A 157 9.18 25.58 -5.63
C GLN A 157 7.95 24.98 -4.94
N GLY A 158 7.88 25.16 -3.61
CA GLY A 158 6.69 24.82 -2.84
C GLY A 158 5.57 25.85 -3.04
N SER A 159 4.38 25.49 -2.55
CA SER A 159 3.21 26.31 -2.35
C SER A 159 2.91 26.41 -0.86
N ASP A 160 2.38 27.57 -0.45
CA ASP A 160 1.91 27.83 0.91
C ASP A 160 0.55 27.17 1.19
N THR A 161 -0.18 26.73 0.15
CA THR A 161 -1.50 26.10 0.28
C THR A 161 -1.58 24.76 -0.47
N PRO A 162 -0.64 23.82 -0.25
CA PRO A 162 -0.43 22.70 -1.15
C PRO A 162 -1.64 21.79 -1.34
N PHE A 163 -2.40 21.55 -0.26
CA PHE A 163 -3.59 20.70 -0.31
C PHE A 163 -4.77 21.43 -0.97
N LYS A 164 -4.91 22.74 -0.72
CA LYS A 164 -5.93 23.55 -1.37
C LYS A 164 -5.70 23.56 -2.88
N ASP A 165 -4.45 23.65 -3.31
CA ASP A 165 -4.09 23.67 -4.74
C ASP A 165 -4.54 22.39 -5.44
N VAL A 166 -4.32 21.22 -4.81
CA VAL A 166 -4.80 19.94 -5.33
C VAL A 166 -6.32 19.95 -5.49
N VAL A 167 -7.05 20.40 -4.47
CA VAL A 167 -8.51 20.44 -4.48
C VAL A 167 -9.04 21.43 -5.54
N ASP A 168 -8.49 22.64 -5.58
CA ASP A 168 -8.91 23.71 -6.50
C ASP A 168 -8.65 23.31 -7.96
N LEU A 169 -7.45 22.82 -8.26
CA LEU A 169 -7.08 22.38 -9.61
C LEU A 169 -7.97 21.24 -10.09
N ALA A 170 -8.13 20.18 -9.28
CA ALA A 170 -8.97 19.05 -9.63
C ALA A 170 -10.44 19.46 -9.82
N THR A 171 -10.96 20.33 -8.96
CA THR A 171 -12.33 20.86 -9.06
C THR A 171 -12.52 21.64 -10.37
N ALA A 172 -11.60 22.55 -10.69
CA ALA A 172 -11.67 23.34 -11.92
C ALA A 172 -11.55 22.46 -13.17
N ILE A 173 -10.61 21.50 -13.18
CA ILE A 173 -10.46 20.52 -14.26
C ILE A 173 -11.77 19.72 -14.43
N ALA A 174 -12.34 19.22 -13.34
CA ALA A 174 -13.60 18.47 -13.38
C ALA A 174 -14.77 19.29 -13.96
N ARG A 175 -14.89 20.57 -13.58
CA ARG A 175 -15.88 21.49 -14.17
C ARG A 175 -15.61 21.74 -15.66
N GLY A 176 -14.34 21.92 -16.03
CA GLY A 176 -13.91 22.03 -17.43
C GLY A 176 -14.20 20.77 -18.25
N ARG A 177 -14.38 19.61 -17.58
CA ARG A 177 -14.81 18.35 -18.19
C ARG A 177 -16.32 18.10 -18.09
N GLY A 178 -17.10 19.11 -17.71
CA GLY A 178 -18.56 19.10 -17.74
C GLY A 178 -19.24 18.63 -16.47
N LEU A 179 -18.51 18.46 -15.35
CA LEU A 179 -19.14 18.18 -14.07
C LEU A 179 -19.78 19.44 -13.47
N ASP A 180 -20.93 19.24 -12.81
CA ASP A 180 -21.52 20.25 -11.93
C ASP A 180 -20.64 20.50 -10.69
N ALA A 181 -21.01 21.51 -9.90
CA ALA A 181 -20.23 21.93 -8.74
C ALA A 181 -20.07 20.83 -7.67
N ALA A 182 -21.11 20.03 -7.41
CA ALA A 182 -21.10 19.00 -6.37
C ALA A 182 -20.22 17.81 -6.77
N ASN A 183 -20.34 17.36 -8.01
CA ASN A 183 -19.52 16.30 -8.56
C ASN A 183 -18.07 16.74 -8.75
N ALA A 184 -17.82 18.00 -9.12
CA ALA A 184 -16.48 18.56 -9.19
C ALA A 184 -15.79 18.66 -7.81
N ALA A 185 -16.52 19.05 -6.76
CA ALA A 185 -15.99 19.03 -5.40
C ALA A 185 -15.57 17.61 -4.95
N THR A 186 -16.35 16.60 -5.37
CA THR A 186 -16.00 15.20 -5.13
C THR A 186 -14.68 14.82 -5.84
N ALA A 187 -14.48 15.27 -7.07
CA ALA A 187 -13.21 15.08 -7.79
C ALA A 187 -12.02 15.77 -7.07
N GLY A 188 -12.24 16.96 -6.51
CA GLY A 188 -11.28 17.67 -5.68
C GLY A 188 -10.82 16.86 -4.47
N ARG A 189 -11.78 16.36 -3.69
CA ARG A 189 -11.53 15.49 -2.53
C ARG A 189 -10.77 14.21 -2.89
N ILE A 190 -11.21 13.51 -3.94
CA ILE A 190 -10.56 12.27 -4.40
C ILE A 190 -9.10 12.54 -4.80
N SER A 191 -8.85 13.63 -5.52
CA SER A 191 -7.51 14.02 -5.97
C SER A 191 -6.59 14.34 -4.79
N LEU A 192 -7.11 14.93 -3.71
CA LEU A 192 -6.35 15.09 -2.47
C LEU A 192 -6.00 13.74 -1.84
N GLY A 193 -6.93 12.78 -1.83
CA GLY A 193 -6.65 11.40 -1.43
C GLY A 193 -5.47 10.81 -2.18
N LEU A 194 -5.47 10.99 -3.50
CA LEU A 194 -4.40 10.51 -4.37
C LEU A 194 -3.04 11.16 -4.06
N PHE A 195 -3.03 12.46 -3.80
CA PHE A 195 -1.83 13.17 -3.37
C PHE A 195 -1.22 12.56 -2.11
N PHE A 196 -2.04 12.21 -1.11
CA PHE A 196 -1.56 11.53 0.10
C PHE A 196 -1.11 10.08 -0.14
N ALA A 197 -1.78 9.35 -1.04
CA ALA A 197 -1.40 7.98 -1.40
C ALA A 197 0.03 7.94 -1.96
N GLU A 198 0.32 8.80 -2.93
CA GLU A 198 1.59 8.78 -3.66
C GLU A 198 2.72 9.52 -2.93
N THR A 199 2.43 10.67 -2.35
CA THR A 199 3.47 11.58 -1.86
C THR A 199 3.52 11.66 -0.34
N ASN A 200 2.59 11.01 0.36
CA ASN A 200 2.37 11.23 1.80
C ASN A 200 2.07 12.70 2.15
N GLY A 201 1.49 13.45 1.21
CA GLY A 201 1.20 14.88 1.37
C GLY A 201 2.42 15.79 1.16
N LYS A 202 3.52 15.27 0.62
CA LYS A 202 4.76 16.03 0.37
C LYS A 202 4.75 16.64 -1.03
N GLN A 203 5.10 17.91 -1.09
CA GLN A 203 5.20 18.64 -2.36
C GLN A 203 6.42 18.18 -3.16
N ASN A 204 6.27 18.11 -4.48
CA ASN A 204 7.36 17.83 -5.42
C ASN A 204 8.12 16.51 -5.14
N ALA A 205 7.50 15.58 -4.40
CA ALA A 205 8.16 14.36 -3.96
C ALA A 205 8.51 13.47 -5.15
N GLY A 206 9.76 13.02 -5.22
CA GLY A 206 10.20 12.05 -6.22
C GLY A 206 9.78 10.62 -5.88
N ASN A 207 9.83 9.72 -6.86
CA ASN A 207 9.60 8.29 -6.65
C ASN A 207 10.93 7.52 -6.59
N ALA A 208 11.22 6.96 -5.41
CA ALA A 208 12.42 6.18 -5.14
C ALA A 208 12.33 4.69 -5.54
N ARG A 209 11.15 4.20 -5.92
CA ARG A 209 10.87 2.77 -6.16
C ARG A 209 10.90 2.38 -7.63
N SER A 210 10.64 3.30 -8.54
CA SER A 210 10.46 2.99 -9.97
C SER A 210 11.00 4.11 -10.87
N ASN A 211 11.54 3.73 -12.03
CA ASN A 211 11.95 4.67 -13.09
C ASN A 211 11.05 4.62 -14.32
N THR A 212 10.27 3.55 -14.47
CA THR A 212 9.37 3.37 -15.62
C THR A 212 7.99 3.94 -15.35
N TYR A 213 7.54 3.85 -14.10
CA TYR A 213 6.28 4.41 -13.64
C TYR A 213 6.53 5.20 -12.37
N LYS A 214 6.51 6.52 -12.48
CA LYS A 214 6.87 7.38 -11.35
C LYS A 214 5.68 7.66 -10.41
N GLY A 215 4.44 7.38 -10.80
CA GLY A 215 3.22 7.79 -10.07
C GLY A 215 2.53 8.94 -10.79
N SER A 216 1.23 9.09 -10.59
CA SER A 216 0.46 10.15 -11.25
C SER A 216 0.82 11.55 -10.76
N LEU A 217 1.14 11.74 -9.48
CA LEU A 217 1.53 13.02 -8.86
C LEU A 217 3.04 13.12 -8.59
N GLN A 218 3.81 12.16 -9.10
CA GLN A 218 5.27 12.15 -9.06
C GLN A 218 5.81 11.99 -10.49
N THR A 219 5.24 12.69 -11.46
CA THR A 219 5.36 12.40 -12.91
C THR A 219 6.80 12.27 -13.46
N GLY A 220 6.94 11.42 -14.49
CA GLY A 220 8.09 11.45 -15.38
C GLY A 220 7.99 12.59 -16.41
N PRO A 221 9.07 12.90 -17.15
CA PRO A 221 9.06 13.98 -18.14
C PRO A 221 8.03 13.78 -19.28
N SER A 222 7.73 12.53 -19.63
CA SER A 222 6.72 12.22 -20.66
C SER A 222 5.30 12.51 -20.19
N GLU A 223 4.99 12.09 -18.96
CA GLU A 223 3.69 12.28 -18.32
C GLU A 223 3.42 13.76 -18.11
N ASP A 224 4.42 14.51 -17.66
CA ASP A 224 4.36 15.95 -17.47
C ASP A 224 4.05 16.70 -18.78
N ARG A 225 4.83 16.45 -19.85
CA ARG A 225 4.57 17.04 -21.17
C ARG A 225 3.18 16.71 -21.72
N ASN A 226 2.67 15.51 -21.42
CA ASN A 226 1.31 15.13 -21.81
C ASN A 226 0.26 15.92 -21.01
N GLY A 227 0.48 16.07 -19.71
CA GLY A 227 -0.31 16.91 -18.81
C GLY A 227 -0.41 18.36 -19.30
N GLN A 228 0.74 18.99 -19.55
CA GLN A 228 0.82 20.35 -20.08
C GLN A 228 0.00 20.54 -21.36
N ARG A 229 0.15 19.62 -22.33
CA ARG A 229 -0.60 19.68 -23.60
C ARG A 229 -2.10 19.58 -23.36
N LYS A 230 -2.53 18.68 -22.49
CA LYS A 230 -3.94 18.51 -22.14
C LYS A 230 -4.48 19.73 -21.38
N TRP A 231 -3.70 20.32 -20.47
CA TRP A 231 -4.06 21.54 -19.76
C TRP A 231 -4.27 22.70 -20.74
N ALA A 232 -3.31 22.93 -21.64
CA ALA A 232 -3.37 23.97 -22.65
C ALA A 232 -4.66 23.89 -23.49
N ALA A 233 -5.12 22.67 -23.80
CA ALA A 233 -6.35 22.44 -24.55
C ALA A 233 -7.63 22.89 -23.83
N ILE A 234 -7.62 22.99 -22.49
CA ILE A 234 -8.79 23.41 -21.70
C ILE A 234 -8.60 24.77 -21.00
N LYS A 235 -7.41 25.37 -21.06
CA LYS A 235 -7.07 26.61 -20.34
C LYS A 235 -8.06 27.74 -20.59
N GLY A 236 -8.51 27.92 -21.83
CA GLY A 236 -9.52 28.92 -22.19
C GLY A 236 -10.87 28.69 -21.50
N SER A 237 -11.33 27.44 -21.42
CA SER A 237 -12.56 27.08 -20.70
C SER A 237 -12.42 27.33 -19.20
N ILE A 238 -11.25 27.03 -18.63
CA ILE A 238 -10.96 27.33 -17.22
C ILE A 238 -10.98 28.83 -16.95
N ALA A 239 -10.41 29.66 -17.84
CA ALA A 239 -10.43 31.10 -17.69
C ALA A 239 -11.86 31.70 -17.63
N VAL A 240 -12.82 31.08 -18.33
CA VAL A 240 -14.24 31.46 -18.27
C VAL A 240 -14.90 30.96 -16.98
N LEU A 241 -14.63 29.71 -16.58
CA LEU A 241 -15.25 29.07 -15.43
C LEU A 241 -14.75 29.60 -14.08
N ASP A 242 -13.45 29.90 -14.01
CA ASP A 242 -12.76 30.39 -12.82
C ASP A 242 -11.61 31.34 -13.22
N PRO A 243 -11.92 32.63 -13.43
CA PRO A 243 -10.92 33.64 -13.78
C PRO A 243 -9.85 33.81 -12.70
N ALA A 244 -10.16 33.54 -11.43
CA ALA A 244 -9.22 33.70 -10.32
C ALA A 244 -8.16 32.59 -10.34
N LEU A 245 -8.59 31.34 -10.55
CA LEU A 245 -7.69 30.20 -10.73
C LEU A 245 -6.82 30.38 -11.97
N SER A 246 -7.38 30.86 -13.08
CA SER A 246 -6.59 31.12 -14.30
C SER A 246 -5.49 32.17 -14.06
N ARG A 247 -5.80 33.28 -13.37
CA ARG A 247 -4.78 34.27 -12.97
C ARG A 247 -3.75 33.73 -11.99
N ARG A 248 -4.10 32.71 -11.21
CA ARG A 248 -3.15 32.03 -10.32
C ARG A 248 -2.24 31.11 -11.13
N ASP A 249 -2.81 30.37 -12.08
CA ASP A 249 -2.07 29.54 -13.03
C ASP A 249 -1.01 30.34 -13.78
N ASP A 250 -1.36 31.50 -14.33
CA ASP A 250 -0.41 32.37 -15.03
C ASP A 250 0.72 32.86 -14.11
N ARG A 251 0.44 33.10 -12.82
CA ARG A 251 1.46 33.49 -11.84
C ARG A 251 2.40 32.34 -11.50
N GLU A 252 1.88 31.13 -11.36
CA GLU A 252 2.69 29.94 -11.08
C GLU A 252 3.53 29.52 -12.28
N GLU A 253 3.02 29.65 -13.50
CA GLU A 253 3.78 29.50 -14.74
C GLU A 253 4.93 30.50 -14.82
N ALA A 254 4.67 31.79 -14.53
CA ALA A 254 5.71 32.80 -14.48
C ALA A 254 6.74 32.55 -13.36
N ARG A 255 6.30 32.02 -12.21
CA ARG A 255 7.18 31.65 -11.09
C ARG A 255 8.06 30.46 -11.42
N ALA A 256 7.52 29.45 -12.11
CA ALA A 256 8.29 28.31 -12.60
C ALA A 256 9.36 28.77 -13.61
N GLY A 257 8.99 29.63 -14.58
CA GLY A 257 9.94 30.18 -15.54
C GLY A 257 10.63 29.07 -16.36
N ASN A 258 11.95 28.92 -16.19
CA ASN A 258 12.74 27.86 -16.84
C ASN A 258 12.90 26.60 -15.98
N LEU A 259 12.28 26.56 -14.80
CA LEU A 259 12.27 25.36 -13.96
C LEU A 259 11.50 24.24 -14.66
N ASP A 260 11.95 23.00 -14.47
CA ASP A 260 11.15 21.83 -14.82
C ASP A 260 9.81 21.90 -14.05
N HIS A 261 8.68 21.88 -14.77
CA HIS A 261 7.33 22.04 -14.19
C HIS A 261 7.02 21.05 -13.07
N ARG A 262 7.67 19.89 -13.07
CA ARG A 262 7.53 18.86 -12.04
C ARG A 262 8.09 19.28 -10.69
N PHE A 263 8.87 20.36 -10.65
CA PHE A 263 9.47 20.91 -9.44
C PHE A 263 8.81 22.22 -8.99
N ASN A 264 7.74 22.67 -9.61
CA ASN A 264 6.82 23.66 -9.02
C ASN A 264 5.53 22.94 -8.63
N HIS A 265 5.10 23.08 -7.36
CA HIS A 265 3.98 22.32 -6.81
C HIS A 265 2.70 22.49 -7.63
N TRP A 266 2.38 23.72 -8.03
CA TRP A 266 1.15 24.00 -8.76
C TRP A 266 1.15 23.37 -10.14
N THR A 267 2.21 23.60 -10.93
CA THR A 267 2.32 23.04 -12.29
C THR A 267 2.42 21.52 -12.24
N ALA A 268 3.20 20.96 -11.30
CA ALA A 268 3.35 19.52 -11.12
C ALA A 268 2.01 18.85 -10.84
N VAL A 269 1.22 19.36 -9.90
CA VAL A 269 -0.11 18.81 -9.56
C VAL A 269 -1.08 18.95 -10.72
N ARG A 270 -1.13 20.11 -11.36
CA ARG A 270 -2.03 20.37 -12.49
C ARG A 270 -1.76 19.42 -13.64
N ASP A 271 -0.51 19.32 -14.06
CA ASP A 271 -0.10 18.54 -15.23
C ASP A 271 -0.23 17.04 -14.94
N ALA A 272 0.08 16.61 -13.72
CA ALA A 272 -0.23 15.27 -13.21
C ALA A 272 -1.71 14.88 -13.33
N LEU A 273 -2.61 15.72 -12.80
CA LEU A 273 -4.05 15.47 -12.84
C LEU A 273 -4.57 15.42 -14.29
N MET A 274 -4.09 16.34 -15.14
CA MET A 274 -4.45 16.36 -16.55
C MET A 274 -3.97 15.12 -17.30
N ASN A 275 -2.77 14.62 -17.00
CA ASN A 275 -2.23 13.43 -17.62
C ASN A 275 -3.05 12.17 -17.29
N ALA A 276 -3.25 11.90 -15.99
CA ALA A 276 -3.70 10.59 -15.52
C ALA A 276 -5.21 10.51 -15.20
N HIS A 277 -5.84 11.58 -14.71
CA HIS A 277 -7.15 11.51 -14.05
C HIS A 277 -8.24 12.35 -14.70
N ALA A 278 -7.90 13.41 -15.43
CA ALA A 278 -8.89 14.31 -16.01
C ALA A 278 -9.94 13.58 -16.90
N ASP A 279 -9.54 12.52 -17.60
CA ASP A 279 -10.43 11.75 -18.48
C ASP A 279 -11.38 10.80 -17.71
N ILE A 280 -11.16 10.62 -16.39
CA ILE A 280 -12.00 9.81 -15.50
C ILE A 280 -12.97 10.69 -14.70
N PHE A 281 -12.68 11.98 -14.52
CA PHE A 281 -13.57 12.89 -13.77
C PHE A 281 -15.03 12.86 -14.22
N PRO A 282 -15.37 12.81 -15.53
CA PRO A 282 -16.78 12.66 -15.94
C PRO A 282 -17.50 11.43 -15.37
N GLN A 283 -16.77 10.41 -14.91
CA GLN A 283 -17.31 9.18 -14.32
C GLN A 283 -17.53 9.27 -12.80
N VAL A 284 -17.09 10.35 -12.15
CA VAL A 284 -17.24 10.56 -10.69
C VAL A 284 -18.68 10.34 -10.19
N PRO A 285 -19.75 10.81 -10.87
CA PRO A 285 -21.12 10.55 -10.41
C PRO A 285 -21.46 9.05 -10.35
N ALA A 286 -21.05 8.28 -11.37
CA ALA A 286 -21.26 6.84 -11.43
C ALA A 286 -20.42 6.11 -10.37
N ILE A 287 -19.17 6.55 -10.17
CA ILE A 287 -18.27 6.03 -9.14
C ILE A 287 -18.87 6.27 -7.75
N ALA A 288 -19.33 7.48 -7.45
CA ALA A 288 -19.92 7.83 -6.16
C ALA A 288 -21.19 7.00 -5.87
N LYS A 289 -21.97 6.68 -6.91
CA LYS A 289 -23.12 5.78 -6.78
C LYS A 289 -22.71 4.33 -6.48
N ALA A 290 -21.67 3.83 -7.14
CA ALA A 290 -21.18 2.46 -6.97
C ALA A 290 -20.38 2.27 -5.67
N LEU A 291 -19.69 3.31 -5.21
CA LEU A 291 -18.83 3.34 -4.03
C LEU A 291 -19.23 4.54 -3.15
N PRO A 292 -20.25 4.41 -2.28
CA PRO A 292 -20.70 5.51 -1.44
C PRO A 292 -19.67 5.97 -0.41
N ASP A 293 -18.77 5.08 0.02
CA ASP A 293 -17.68 5.41 0.94
C ASP A 293 -16.60 6.26 0.23
N PRO A 294 -16.31 7.49 0.70
CA PRO A 294 -15.23 8.32 0.18
C PRO A 294 -13.86 7.63 0.14
N ILE A 295 -13.55 6.77 1.11
CA ILE A 295 -12.26 6.07 1.14
C ILE A 295 -12.17 5.06 -0.01
N ASP A 296 -13.25 4.34 -0.31
CA ASP A 296 -13.30 3.43 -1.45
C ASP A 296 -13.17 4.19 -2.79
N GLN A 297 -13.72 5.39 -2.89
CA GLN A 297 -13.53 6.24 -4.07
C GLN A 297 -12.05 6.62 -4.25
N MET A 298 -11.36 7.00 -3.17
CA MET A 298 -9.92 7.31 -3.22
C MET A 298 -9.08 6.07 -3.57
N LYS A 299 -9.39 4.91 -2.99
CA LYS A 299 -8.76 3.63 -3.34
C LYS A 299 -8.93 3.28 -4.81
N LEU A 300 -10.12 3.51 -5.38
CA LEU A 300 -10.35 3.24 -6.81
C LEU A 300 -9.44 4.11 -7.70
N PHE A 301 -9.28 5.39 -7.38
CA PHE A 301 -8.39 6.27 -8.14
C PHE A 301 -6.93 5.89 -7.99
N GLU A 302 -6.52 5.38 -6.82
CA GLU A 302 -5.20 4.77 -6.66
C GLU A 302 -5.05 3.49 -7.49
N LEU A 303 -6.09 2.65 -7.59
CA LEU A 303 -6.06 1.46 -8.46
C LEU A 303 -5.96 1.78 -9.94
N ILE A 304 -6.51 2.91 -10.39
CA ILE A 304 -6.35 3.35 -11.79
C ILE A 304 -4.86 3.52 -12.14
N GLN A 305 -4.01 3.82 -11.16
CA GLN A 305 -2.56 3.91 -11.36
C GLN A 305 -1.91 2.53 -11.47
N ILE A 306 -2.33 1.61 -10.62
CA ILE A 306 -1.71 0.29 -10.48
C ILE A 306 -2.16 -0.64 -11.63
N ILE A 307 -3.45 -0.58 -11.99
CA ILE A 307 -4.10 -1.45 -12.97
C ILE A 307 -5.08 -0.65 -13.86
N PRO A 308 -4.60 0.32 -14.67
CA PRO A 308 -5.45 1.27 -15.41
C PRO A 308 -6.46 0.59 -16.34
N THR A 309 -6.00 -0.38 -17.13
CA THR A 309 -6.85 -1.06 -18.12
C THR A 309 -7.98 -1.86 -17.45
N PRO A 310 -7.70 -2.74 -16.47
CA PRO A 310 -8.76 -3.41 -15.72
C PRO A 310 -9.74 -2.46 -15.03
N THR A 311 -9.26 -1.36 -14.43
CA THR A 311 -10.15 -0.41 -13.74
C THR A 311 -11.09 0.31 -14.71
N ARG A 312 -10.59 0.73 -15.88
CA ARG A 312 -11.44 1.32 -16.93
C ARG A 312 -12.48 0.32 -17.46
N ALA A 313 -12.08 -0.94 -17.66
CA ALA A 313 -13.01 -2.00 -18.07
C ALA A 313 -14.09 -2.26 -17.01
N ALA A 314 -13.72 -2.27 -15.73
CA ALA A 314 -14.67 -2.43 -14.62
C ALA A 314 -15.68 -1.28 -14.57
N LEU A 315 -15.24 -0.04 -14.75
CA LEU A 315 -16.12 1.13 -14.82
C LEU A 315 -17.09 1.06 -16.00
N GLN A 316 -16.60 0.66 -17.18
CA GLN A 316 -17.43 0.52 -18.39
C GLN A 316 -18.44 -0.64 -18.29
N SER A 317 -18.17 -1.65 -17.46
CA SER A 317 -19.03 -2.81 -17.31
C SER A 317 -20.36 -2.53 -16.61
N GLY A 318 -20.49 -1.40 -15.91
CA GLY A 318 -21.64 -1.12 -15.05
C GLY A 318 -21.71 -1.97 -13.76
N ASN A 319 -20.82 -2.95 -13.58
CA ASN A 319 -20.68 -3.76 -12.38
C ASN A 319 -19.27 -3.61 -11.78
N LEU A 320 -18.93 -2.39 -11.36
CA LEU A 320 -17.60 -2.06 -10.84
C LEU A 320 -17.17 -3.04 -9.73
N VAL A 321 -17.97 -3.14 -8.67
CA VAL A 321 -17.62 -3.88 -7.44
C VAL A 321 -17.51 -5.39 -7.68
N GLY A 322 -18.37 -5.95 -8.53
CA GLY A 322 -18.36 -7.37 -8.88
C GLY A 322 -17.41 -7.75 -10.01
N HIS A 323 -16.81 -6.79 -10.72
CA HIS A 323 -15.88 -7.06 -11.82
C HIS A 323 -14.68 -7.85 -11.31
N ARG A 324 -14.39 -8.99 -11.96
CA ARG A 324 -13.33 -9.92 -11.55
C ARG A 324 -12.10 -9.79 -12.41
N ILE A 325 -10.95 -9.73 -11.77
CA ILE A 325 -9.62 -9.79 -12.40
C ILE A 325 -9.04 -11.18 -12.17
N SER A 326 -8.62 -11.85 -13.24
CA SER A 326 -7.93 -13.15 -13.20
C SER A 326 -6.62 -13.17 -14.00
N ASP A 327 -6.27 -12.07 -14.68
CA ASP A 327 -5.00 -11.99 -15.41
C ASP A 327 -3.81 -12.14 -14.44
N PRO A 328 -2.92 -13.13 -14.62
CA PRO A 328 -1.84 -13.40 -13.68
C PRO A 328 -0.85 -12.23 -13.52
N ARG A 329 -0.63 -11.46 -14.59
CA ARG A 329 0.25 -10.29 -14.58
C ARG A 329 -0.37 -9.16 -13.78
N ILE A 330 -1.67 -8.91 -13.96
CA ILE A 330 -2.42 -7.91 -13.18
C ILE A 330 -2.48 -8.31 -11.71
N MET A 331 -2.78 -9.57 -11.39
CA MET A 331 -2.70 -10.07 -10.02
C MET A 331 -1.28 -9.93 -9.43
N GLY A 332 -0.24 -10.09 -10.26
CA GLY A 332 1.14 -9.81 -9.88
C GLY A 332 1.38 -8.34 -9.51
N TYR A 333 0.78 -7.40 -10.24
CA TYR A 333 0.87 -5.97 -9.93
C TYR A 333 0.19 -5.60 -8.62
N LEU A 334 -0.95 -6.21 -8.31
CA LEU A 334 -1.62 -6.04 -7.01
C LEU A 334 -0.69 -6.44 -5.86
N ARG A 335 -0.09 -7.64 -5.92
CA ARG A 335 0.84 -8.13 -4.89
C ARG A 335 2.07 -7.24 -4.72
N ASN A 336 2.63 -6.77 -5.83
CA ASN A 336 3.78 -5.84 -5.83
C ASN A 336 3.45 -4.47 -5.23
N ASN A 337 2.17 -4.15 -5.02
CA ASN A 337 1.68 -2.93 -4.39
C ASN A 337 1.02 -3.20 -3.02
N SER A 338 1.43 -4.30 -2.36
CA SER A 338 0.93 -4.70 -1.04
C SER A 338 -0.56 -5.09 -0.99
N ILE A 339 -1.19 -5.37 -2.14
CA ILE A 339 -2.57 -5.85 -2.24
C ILE A 339 -2.52 -7.37 -2.43
N PHE A 340 -3.11 -8.13 -1.50
CA PHE A 340 -2.94 -9.59 -1.42
C PHE A 340 -1.49 -10.06 -1.25
N ALA A 341 -0.66 -9.26 -0.58
CA ALA A 341 0.75 -9.55 -0.38
C ALA A 341 1.06 -10.32 0.92
N PHE A 342 0.14 -10.35 1.88
CA PHE A 342 0.43 -10.79 3.25
C PHE A 342 -0.30 -12.08 3.61
N GLY A 343 0.45 -13.10 4.04
CA GLY A 343 -0.11 -14.41 4.29
C GLY A 343 -0.18 -15.30 3.05
N ARG A 344 -0.10 -16.62 3.26
CA ARG A 344 -0.11 -17.62 2.17
C ARG A 344 -1.40 -17.60 1.35
N VAL A 345 -2.54 -17.43 2.02
CA VAL A 345 -3.86 -17.44 1.38
C VAL A 345 -3.97 -16.31 0.36
N ASP A 346 -3.61 -15.09 0.75
CA ASP A 346 -3.65 -13.94 -0.14
C ASP A 346 -2.68 -14.08 -1.32
N ARG A 347 -1.44 -14.51 -1.06
CA ARG A 347 -0.45 -14.72 -2.12
C ARG A 347 -0.89 -15.80 -3.11
N ALA A 348 -1.63 -16.82 -2.65
CA ALA A 348 -2.15 -17.90 -3.50
C ALA A 348 -3.37 -17.52 -4.35
N ARG A 349 -4.02 -16.37 -4.11
CA ARG A 349 -5.21 -15.95 -4.87
C ARG A 349 -4.91 -15.83 -6.36
N THR A 350 -5.68 -16.53 -7.21
CA THR A 350 -5.53 -16.46 -8.68
C THR A 350 -6.45 -15.42 -9.32
N SER A 351 -7.47 -14.96 -8.59
CA SER A 351 -8.38 -13.90 -9.03
C SER A 351 -8.94 -13.13 -7.83
N ALA A 352 -9.49 -11.94 -8.09
CA ALA A 352 -10.22 -11.15 -7.10
C ALA A 352 -11.26 -10.25 -7.78
N THR A 353 -12.35 -9.94 -7.09
CA THR A 353 -13.27 -8.86 -7.48
C THR A 353 -12.72 -7.50 -7.06
N PHE A 354 -13.21 -6.42 -7.66
CA PHE A 354 -12.86 -5.07 -7.21
C PHE A 354 -13.23 -4.81 -5.75
N ARG A 355 -14.32 -5.38 -5.21
CA ARG A 355 -14.60 -5.32 -3.78
C ARG A 355 -13.45 -5.88 -2.95
N GLU A 356 -13.04 -7.11 -3.26
CA GLU A 356 -11.95 -7.80 -2.55
C GLU A 356 -10.64 -7.01 -2.66
N ILE A 357 -10.39 -6.39 -3.83
CA ILE A 357 -9.20 -5.55 -4.05
C ILE A 357 -9.26 -4.30 -3.16
N LEU A 358 -10.37 -3.57 -3.15
CA LEU A 358 -10.55 -2.35 -2.34
C LEU A 358 -10.45 -2.66 -0.84
N ASP A 359 -10.94 -3.81 -0.40
CA ASP A 359 -10.80 -4.27 1.00
C ASP A 359 -9.34 -4.60 1.35
N ALA A 360 -8.61 -5.22 0.42
CA ALA A 360 -7.19 -5.53 0.58
C ALA A 360 -6.27 -4.29 0.55
N MET A 361 -6.77 -3.11 0.17
CA MET A 361 -6.04 -1.84 0.21
C MET A 361 -6.03 -1.15 1.58
N TRP A 362 -6.21 -1.89 2.67
CA TRP A 362 -6.32 -1.34 4.02
C TRP A 362 -5.06 -0.55 4.47
N LEU A 363 -3.88 -0.83 3.93
CA LEU A 363 -2.66 -0.05 4.22
C LEU A 363 -2.75 1.43 3.78
N PHE A 364 -3.69 1.77 2.90
CA PHE A 364 -3.91 3.14 2.46
C PHE A 364 -4.91 3.91 3.33
N ASN A 365 -5.68 3.23 4.18
CA ASN A 365 -6.80 3.84 4.92
C ASN A 365 -6.35 5.08 5.72
N ALA A 366 -5.28 4.99 6.50
CA ALA A 366 -4.79 6.11 7.31
C ALA A 366 -4.45 7.35 6.47
N LYS A 367 -3.89 7.17 5.26
CA LYS A 367 -3.57 8.26 4.33
C LYS A 367 -4.85 8.91 3.79
N PHE A 368 -5.85 8.09 3.45
CA PHE A 368 -7.13 8.58 2.94
C PHE A 368 -7.98 9.25 4.02
N GLU A 369 -7.94 8.76 5.25
CA GLU A 369 -8.56 9.41 6.41
C GLU A 369 -7.93 10.78 6.67
N GLN A 370 -6.59 10.88 6.60
CA GLN A 370 -5.88 12.15 6.70
C GLN A 370 -6.27 13.11 5.58
N ALA A 371 -6.31 12.64 4.33
CA ALA A 371 -6.73 13.44 3.19
C ALA A 371 -8.18 13.93 3.34
N LEU A 372 -9.08 13.08 3.81
CA LEU A 372 -10.48 13.42 4.06
C LEU A 372 -10.62 14.48 5.16
N ALA A 373 -9.85 14.35 6.25
CA ALA A 373 -9.81 15.35 7.31
C ALA A 373 -9.29 16.72 6.78
N LYS A 374 -8.27 16.71 5.92
CA LYS A 374 -7.75 17.92 5.26
C LYS A 374 -8.77 18.54 4.31
N SER A 375 -9.45 17.75 3.49
CA SER A 375 -10.53 18.23 2.59
C SER A 375 -11.61 18.96 3.38
N ARG A 376 -12.10 18.36 4.47
CA ARG A 376 -13.11 18.98 5.35
C ARG A 376 -12.60 20.27 5.99
N GLY A 377 -11.31 20.34 6.34
CA GLY A 377 -10.67 21.56 6.85
C GLY A 377 -10.68 22.69 5.83
N ILE A 378 -10.34 22.40 4.58
CA ILE A 378 -10.35 23.35 3.45
C ILE A 378 -11.78 23.85 3.19
N GLU A 379 -12.76 22.95 3.16
CA GLU A 379 -14.19 23.29 3.00
C GLU A 379 -14.68 24.23 4.12
N ALA A 380 -14.17 24.07 5.34
CA ALA A 380 -14.46 24.93 6.48
C ALA A 380 -13.64 26.24 6.53
N GLY A 381 -12.88 26.57 5.47
CA GLY A 381 -12.10 27.80 5.38
C GLY A 381 -10.81 27.82 6.21
N LYS A 382 -10.37 26.67 6.74
CA LYS A 382 -9.03 26.57 7.38
C LYS A 382 -7.98 26.51 6.27
N GLN A 383 -6.85 27.20 6.47
CA GLN A 383 -5.69 26.99 5.61
C GLN A 383 -5.30 25.50 5.73
N GLY A 384 -5.33 24.80 4.59
CA GLY A 384 -5.15 23.35 4.49
C GLY A 384 -3.78 22.90 4.94
#